data_AF-A0A2K1NA85-F1
#
_entry.id   AF-A0A2K1NA85-F1
#
_cell.length_a   1.000
_cell.length_b   1.000
_cell.length_c   1.000
_cell.angle_alpha   90.00
_cell.angle_beta   90.00
_cell.angle_gamma   90.00
#
_symmetry.space_group_name_H-M   'P 1'
#
loop_
_entity.id
_entity.type
_entity.pdbx_description
1 polymer ?
#
loop_
_entity_poly.entity_id
_entity_poly.type
_entity_poly.pdbx_seq_one_letter_code
_entity_poly.pdbx_strand_id
1 'polypeptide(L)'
;MVLLKSLFINAISFLIAFAVIRLLIMKNKEPYHFVDYFNLYGLTSFLLVCFYLKYLNDLTILMEIIAFFILFLFYLRSFDAATKKYHERFKITILSFGYSKKTYFNNFLSKKILMRGVEAFLFAVSFYYFMDKLFLSIPIILNPMIIIIPSILLFFTTIVKSSKINKTYRILK
;
A
#
# COMPACT_ATOMS: atom_id res chain seq x y z
N MET A 1 9.57 14.61 13.84
CA MET A 1 9.75 13.17 14.14
C MET A 1 8.58 12.30 13.69
N VAL A 2 7.31 12.63 14.00
CA VAL A 2 6.13 11.81 13.62
C VAL A 2 6.07 11.44 12.12
N LEU A 3 6.23 12.40 11.20
CA LEU A 3 6.22 12.12 9.76
C LEU A 3 7.31 11.13 9.33
N LEU A 4 8.52 11.28 9.87
CA LEU A 4 9.64 10.40 9.57
C LEU A 4 9.35 8.96 10.02
N LYS A 5 8.75 8.82 11.21
CA LYS A 5 8.30 7.55 11.74
C LYS A 5 7.21 6.91 10.88
N SER A 6 6.22 7.70 10.46
CA SER A 6 5.16 7.24 9.55
C SER A 6 5.75 6.76 8.22
N LEU A 7 6.69 7.52 7.64
CA LEU A 7 7.39 7.11 6.41
C LEU A 7 8.18 5.81 6.60
N PHE A 8 8.93 5.71 7.70
CA PHE A 8 9.79 4.56 7.97
C PHE A 8 8.99 3.26 8.13
N ILE A 9 7.95 3.26 8.99
CA ILE A 9 7.16 2.05 9.25
C ILE A 9 6.43 1.59 7.99
N ASN A 10 5.87 2.54 7.22
CA ASN A 10 5.22 2.24 5.95
C ASN A 10 6.21 1.73 4.91
N ALA A 11 7.42 2.28 4.83
CA ALA A 11 8.43 1.89 3.85
C ALA A 11 8.90 0.45 4.09
N ILE A 12 9.14 0.09 5.35
CA ILE A 12 9.54 -1.29 5.70
C ILE A 12 8.41 -2.27 5.39
N SER A 13 7.18 -1.98 5.83
CA SER A 13 6.02 -2.84 5.51
C SER A 13 5.82 -3.00 4.00
N PHE A 14 6.00 -1.92 3.24
CA PHE A 14 5.90 -1.91 1.78
C PHE A 14 6.97 -2.80 1.12
N LEU A 15 8.23 -2.64 1.50
CA LEU A 15 9.35 -3.41 0.94
C LEU A 15 9.20 -4.90 1.21
N ILE A 16 8.80 -5.27 2.42
CA ILE A 16 8.56 -6.66 2.80
C ILE A 16 7.37 -7.23 2.03
N ALA A 17 6.26 -6.50 1.93
CA ALA A 17 5.10 -6.93 1.14
C ALA A 17 5.45 -7.13 -0.34
N PHE A 18 6.29 -6.26 -0.90
CA PHE A 18 6.74 -6.39 -2.29
C PHE A 18 7.67 -7.60 -2.49
N ALA A 19 8.55 -7.88 -1.53
CA ALA A 19 9.38 -9.09 -1.57
C ALA A 19 8.54 -10.37 -1.50
N VAL A 20 7.54 -10.40 -0.60
CA VAL A 20 6.64 -11.55 -0.44
C VAL A 20 5.80 -11.78 -1.70
N ILE A 21 5.17 -10.75 -2.26
CA ILE A 21 4.34 -10.93 -3.46
C ILE A 21 5.19 -11.37 -4.66
N ARG A 22 6.42 -10.85 -4.80
CA ARG A 22 7.35 -11.30 -5.83
C ARG A 22 7.65 -12.79 -5.69
N LEU A 23 7.92 -13.28 -4.48
CA LEU A 23 8.17 -14.70 -4.22
C LEU A 23 6.94 -15.56 -4.53
N LEU A 24 5.76 -15.12 -4.11
CA LEU A 24 4.49 -15.82 -4.38
C LEU A 24 4.22 -15.92 -5.88
N ILE A 25 4.37 -14.81 -6.62
CA ILE A 25 4.23 -14.78 -8.07
C ILE A 25 5.22 -15.74 -8.71
N MET A 26 6.51 -15.71 -8.35
CA MET A 26 7.50 -16.63 -8.92
C MET A 26 7.14 -18.10 -8.68
N LYS A 27 6.61 -18.43 -7.50
CA LYS A 27 6.18 -19.78 -7.11
C LYS A 27 4.77 -20.18 -7.58
N ASN A 28 4.04 -19.33 -8.32
CA ASN A 28 2.63 -19.59 -8.69
C ASN A 28 1.74 -19.84 -7.46
N LYS A 29 1.98 -19.12 -6.37
CA LYS A 29 1.16 -19.19 -5.17
C LYS A 29 0.36 -17.90 -5.04
N GLU A 30 -0.84 -18.01 -4.53
CA GLU A 30 -1.67 -16.87 -4.14
C GLU A 30 -1.51 -16.60 -2.64
N PRO A 31 -1.64 -15.35 -2.20
CA PRO A 31 -1.78 -15.05 -0.77
C PRO A 31 -3.09 -15.66 -0.23
N TYR A 32 -3.15 -15.85 1.08
CA TYR A 32 -4.35 -16.36 1.75
C TYR A 32 -5.56 -15.43 1.57
N HIS A 33 -6.77 -16.01 1.47
CA HIS A 33 -8.01 -15.26 1.26
C HIS A 33 -8.30 -14.17 2.31
N PHE A 34 -7.86 -14.34 3.55
CA PHE A 34 -8.07 -13.30 4.57
C PHE A 34 -7.36 -11.98 4.26
N VAL A 35 -6.33 -12.00 3.40
CA VAL A 35 -5.63 -10.80 2.92
C VAL A 35 -6.60 -9.88 2.15
N ASP A 36 -7.68 -10.42 1.57
CA ASP A 36 -8.68 -9.64 0.84
C ASP A 36 -9.44 -8.64 1.71
N TYR A 37 -9.51 -8.88 3.03
CA TYR A 37 -10.13 -7.97 3.99
C TYR A 37 -9.30 -6.71 4.26
N PHE A 38 -7.99 -6.73 3.97
CA PHE A 38 -7.09 -5.58 4.14
C PHE A 38 -7.15 -4.65 2.91
N ASN A 39 -8.36 -4.31 2.49
CA ASN A 39 -8.60 -3.24 1.52
C ASN A 39 -8.52 -1.86 2.21
N LEU A 40 -8.84 -0.78 1.49
CA LEU A 40 -8.80 0.58 2.05
C LEU A 40 -9.66 0.72 3.31
N TYR A 41 -10.87 0.15 3.30
CA TYR A 41 -11.79 0.19 4.44
C TYR A 41 -11.26 -0.60 5.62
N GLY A 42 -10.77 -1.83 5.38
CA GLY A 42 -10.19 -2.67 6.42
C GLY A 42 -8.94 -2.04 7.04
N LEU A 43 -8.05 -1.46 6.23
CA LEU A 43 -6.90 -0.70 6.72
C LEU A 43 -7.36 0.43 7.66
N THR A 44 -8.33 1.24 7.22
CA THR A 44 -8.78 2.39 8.00
C THR A 44 -9.41 1.98 9.33
N SER A 45 -10.23 0.93 9.34
CA SER A 45 -10.88 0.47 10.57
C SER A 45 -9.87 -0.12 11.55
N PHE A 46 -8.98 -1.00 11.11
CA PHE A 46 -7.98 -1.62 11.97
C PHE A 46 -6.98 -0.60 12.52
N LEU A 47 -6.50 0.34 11.69
CA LEU A 47 -5.60 1.39 12.17
C LEU A 47 -6.29 2.31 13.17
N LEU A 48 -7.55 2.70 12.94
CA LEU A 48 -8.28 3.54 13.88
C LEU A 48 -8.39 2.89 15.27
N VAL A 49 -8.71 1.59 15.32
CA VAL A 49 -8.73 0.82 16.57
C VAL A 49 -7.34 0.73 17.20
N CYS A 50 -6.29 0.46 16.40
CA CYS A 50 -4.92 0.39 16.92
C CYS A 50 -4.49 1.71 17.54
N PHE A 51 -4.73 2.82 16.87
CA PHE A 51 -4.39 4.15 17.36
C PHE A 51 -5.21 4.52 18.61
N TYR A 52 -6.50 4.20 18.64
CA TYR A 52 -7.32 4.40 19.83
C TYR A 52 -6.74 3.64 21.04
N LEU A 53 -6.44 2.35 20.88
CA LEU A 53 -5.88 1.52 21.96
C LEU A 53 -4.44 1.93 22.34
N LYS A 54 -3.65 2.40 21.37
CA LYS A 54 -2.29 2.91 21.57
C LYS A 54 -2.25 4.04 22.59
N TYR A 55 -3.17 4.99 22.46
CA TYR A 55 -3.22 6.19 23.31
C TYR A 55 -4.08 6.02 24.56
N LEU A 56 -5.03 5.07 24.58
CA LEU A 56 -5.84 4.80 25.77
C LEU A 56 -5.09 4.00 26.85
N ASN A 57 -4.28 3.03 26.45
CA ASN A 57 -3.62 2.09 27.38
C ASN A 57 -2.10 2.31 27.48
N ASP A 58 -1.54 3.36 26.87
CA ASP A 58 -0.10 3.59 26.71
C ASP A 58 0.70 2.39 26.13
N LEU A 59 0.00 1.47 25.43
CA LEU A 59 0.57 0.28 24.77
C LEU A 59 1.26 0.63 23.45
N THR A 60 2.16 1.60 23.48
CA THR A 60 2.76 2.22 22.29
C THR A 60 3.52 1.24 21.41
N ILE A 61 4.41 0.44 21.99
CA ILE A 61 5.25 -0.52 21.26
C ILE A 61 4.41 -1.64 20.63
N LEU A 62 3.52 -2.24 21.42
CA LEU A 62 2.68 -3.36 20.96
C LEU A 62 1.79 -2.93 19.81
N MET A 63 1.12 -1.78 19.94
CA MET A 63 0.22 -1.28 18.89
C MET A 63 0.97 -0.86 17.62
N GLU A 64 2.24 -0.44 17.73
CA GLU A 64 3.07 -0.17 16.56
C GLU A 64 3.47 -1.44 15.80
N ILE A 65 3.75 -2.53 16.52
CA ILE A 65 3.97 -3.85 15.89
C ILE A 65 2.70 -4.32 15.18
N ILE A 66 1.54 -4.21 15.83
CA ILE A 66 0.26 -4.61 15.22
C ILE A 66 -0.05 -3.74 13.99
N ALA A 67 0.12 -2.42 14.09
CA ALA A 67 -0.05 -1.50 12.97
C ALA A 67 0.89 -1.83 11.80
N PHE A 68 2.13 -2.22 12.09
CA PHE A 68 3.08 -2.69 11.08
C PHE A 68 2.56 -3.92 10.32
N PHE A 69 1.99 -4.91 11.03
CA PHE A 69 1.40 -6.09 10.39
C PHE A 69 0.17 -5.75 9.54
N ILE A 70 -0.69 -4.85 10.03
CA ILE A 70 -1.86 -4.37 9.27
C ILE A 70 -1.41 -3.69 7.97
N LEU A 71 -0.41 -2.81 8.05
CA LEU A 71 0.17 -2.14 6.88
C LEU A 71 0.77 -3.15 5.90
N PHE A 72 1.53 -4.13 6.39
CA PHE A 72 2.07 -5.21 5.56
C PHE A 72 0.98 -5.96 4.80
N LEU A 73 -0.10 -6.35 5.47
CA LEU A 73 -1.22 -7.06 4.85
C LEU A 73 -1.97 -6.19 3.83
N PHE A 74 -2.15 -4.90 4.12
CA PHE A 74 -2.72 -3.93 3.18
C PHE A 74 -1.88 -3.78 1.90
N TYR A 75 -0.56 -3.66 2.05
CA TYR A 75 0.34 -3.60 0.89
C TYR A 75 0.33 -4.89 0.09
N LEU A 76 0.38 -6.04 0.77
CA LEU A 76 0.30 -7.36 0.13
C LEU A 76 -0.99 -7.49 -0.68
N ARG A 77 -2.12 -7.08 -0.10
CA ARG A 77 -3.42 -7.04 -0.79
C ARG A 77 -3.42 -6.13 -2.01
N SER A 78 -2.86 -4.92 -1.88
CA SER A 78 -2.78 -3.96 -2.99
C SER A 78 -1.98 -4.52 -4.17
N PHE A 79 -0.87 -5.20 -3.88
CA PHE A 79 -0.05 -5.87 -4.90
C PHE A 79 -0.73 -7.08 -5.52
N ASP A 80 -1.41 -7.91 -4.73
CA ASP A 80 -2.17 -9.05 -5.23
C ASP A 80 -3.32 -8.61 -6.16
N ALA A 81 -4.05 -7.54 -5.78
CA ALA A 81 -5.09 -6.95 -6.62
C ALA A 81 -4.56 -6.51 -7.99
N ALA A 82 -3.39 -5.87 -8.01
CA ALA A 82 -2.72 -5.49 -9.25
C ALA A 82 -2.34 -6.73 -10.06
N THR A 83 -1.76 -7.73 -9.41
CA THR A 83 -1.33 -8.98 -10.03
C THR A 83 -2.51 -9.64 -10.74
N LYS A 84 -3.62 -9.90 -10.04
CA LYS A 84 -4.82 -10.54 -10.62
C LYS A 84 -5.36 -9.76 -11.83
N LYS A 85 -5.48 -8.43 -11.71
CA LYS A 85 -5.96 -7.56 -12.80
C LYS A 85 -5.10 -7.60 -14.06
N TYR A 86 -3.77 -7.68 -13.90
CA TYR A 86 -2.85 -7.72 -15.04
C TYR A 86 -2.57 -9.14 -15.53
N HIS A 87 -2.75 -10.16 -14.69
CA HIS A 87 -2.47 -11.56 -15.03
C HIS A 87 -3.48 -12.12 -16.04
N GLU A 88 -4.79 -11.85 -15.87
CA GLU A 88 -5.83 -12.30 -16.81
C GLU A 88 -5.68 -11.71 -18.20
N ARG A 89 -5.44 -10.39 -18.28
CA ARG A 89 -5.22 -9.67 -19.54
C ARG A 89 -3.94 -10.13 -20.27
N PHE A 90 -3.03 -10.74 -19.53
CA PHE A 90 -1.70 -11.09 -19.98
C PHE A 90 -1.50 -12.58 -20.28
N LYS A 91 -2.32 -13.50 -19.72
CA LYS A 91 -2.35 -14.91 -20.14
C LYS A 91 -2.53 -15.02 -21.66
N ILE A 92 -3.35 -14.13 -22.22
CA ILE A 92 -3.59 -13.98 -23.66
C ILE A 92 -2.35 -13.45 -24.41
N THR A 93 -1.55 -12.57 -23.80
CA THR A 93 -0.36 -11.95 -24.42
C THR A 93 0.92 -12.78 -24.29
N ILE A 94 1.14 -13.55 -23.21
CA ILE A 94 2.29 -14.50 -23.18
C ILE A 94 2.16 -15.56 -24.24
N LEU A 95 0.98 -16.17 -24.32
CA LEU A 95 0.72 -17.27 -25.24
C LEU A 95 0.99 -16.86 -26.69
N SER A 96 0.94 -15.57 -27.00
CA SER A 96 1.22 -15.02 -28.34
C SER A 96 2.68 -14.59 -28.57
N PHE A 97 3.48 -14.28 -27.53
CA PHE A 97 4.81 -13.68 -27.71
C PHE A 97 6.00 -14.46 -27.10
N GLY A 98 5.77 -15.63 -26.47
CA GLY A 98 6.87 -16.53 -26.06
C GLY A 98 7.75 -16.05 -24.89
N TYR A 99 7.30 -15.06 -24.10
CA TYR A 99 8.05 -14.57 -22.94
C TYR A 99 8.11 -15.58 -21.78
N SER A 100 9.27 -15.70 -21.11
CA SER A 100 9.36 -16.40 -19.83
C SER A 100 8.72 -15.58 -18.70
N LYS A 101 8.24 -16.28 -17.67
CA LYS A 101 7.60 -15.66 -16.50
C LYS A 101 8.51 -14.64 -15.78
N LYS A 102 9.81 -14.91 -15.74
CA LYS A 102 10.81 -14.03 -15.11
C LYS A 102 11.02 -12.74 -15.90
N THR A 103 11.15 -12.84 -17.23
CA THR A 103 11.31 -11.66 -18.09
C THR A 103 10.04 -10.81 -18.10
N TYR A 104 8.86 -11.42 -18.07
CA TYR A 104 7.61 -10.68 -17.90
C TYR A 104 7.57 -9.88 -16.60
N PHE A 105 7.86 -10.53 -15.47
CA PHE A 105 7.78 -9.86 -14.18
C PHE A 105 8.71 -8.65 -14.15
N ASN A 106 9.95 -8.83 -14.59
CA ASN A 106 10.96 -7.77 -14.58
C ASN A 106 10.58 -6.62 -15.53
N ASN A 107 10.12 -6.92 -16.75
CA ASN A 107 9.94 -5.90 -17.78
C ASN A 107 8.62 -5.14 -17.67
N PHE A 108 7.56 -5.80 -17.17
CA PHE A 108 6.20 -5.25 -17.20
C PHE A 108 5.50 -5.28 -15.85
N LEU A 109 5.31 -6.47 -15.26
CA LEU A 109 4.42 -6.62 -14.11
C LEU A 109 4.94 -5.87 -12.88
N SER A 110 6.25 -5.90 -12.64
CA SER A 110 6.90 -5.20 -11.53
C SER A 110 6.56 -3.70 -11.52
N LYS A 111 6.66 -3.03 -12.67
CA LYS A 111 6.34 -1.60 -12.82
C LYS A 111 4.88 -1.30 -12.49
N LYS A 112 3.96 -2.16 -12.94
CA LYS A 112 2.53 -2.00 -12.70
C LYS A 112 2.14 -2.25 -11.25
N ILE A 113 2.71 -3.30 -10.64
CA ILE A 113 2.53 -3.62 -9.23
C ILE A 113 3.11 -2.49 -8.36
N LEU A 114 4.31 -1.99 -8.67
CA LEU A 114 4.94 -0.91 -7.94
C LEU A 114 4.13 0.39 -8.02
N MET A 115 3.60 0.76 -9.19
CA MET A 115 2.74 1.96 -9.30
C MET A 115 1.49 1.86 -8.42
N ARG A 116 0.83 0.69 -8.38
CA ARG A 116 -0.31 0.46 -7.49
C ARG A 116 0.11 0.48 -6.01
N GLY A 117 1.30 -0.04 -5.73
CA GLY A 117 1.94 0.07 -4.43
C GLY A 117 2.16 1.52 -4.00
N VAL A 118 2.70 2.37 -4.87
CA VAL A 118 2.99 3.77 -4.57
C VAL A 118 1.71 4.54 -4.24
N GLU A 119 0.62 4.27 -4.97
CA GLU A 119 -0.72 4.80 -4.65
C GLU A 119 -1.14 4.39 -3.22
N ALA A 120 -1.05 3.10 -2.91
CA ALA A 120 -1.38 2.58 -1.59
C ALA A 120 -0.46 3.14 -0.49
N PHE A 121 0.82 3.32 -0.78
CA PHE A 121 1.82 3.87 0.12
C PHE A 121 1.53 5.32 0.49
N LEU A 122 1.26 6.18 -0.50
CA LEU A 122 0.92 7.58 -0.25
C LEU A 122 -0.35 7.70 0.59
N PHE A 123 -1.37 6.89 0.30
CA PHE A 123 -2.59 6.82 1.10
C PHE A 123 -2.31 6.39 2.55
N ALA A 124 -1.60 5.28 2.73
CA ALA A 124 -1.35 4.72 4.06
C ALA A 124 -0.44 5.61 4.92
N VAL A 125 0.60 6.22 4.35
CA VAL A 125 1.44 7.21 5.04
C VAL A 125 0.60 8.41 5.48
N SER A 126 -0.24 8.93 4.58
CA SER A 126 -1.15 10.04 4.88
C SER A 126 -2.06 9.72 6.06
N PHE A 127 -2.72 8.56 6.01
CA PHE A 127 -3.68 8.16 7.02
C PHE A 127 -3.01 7.85 8.36
N TYR A 128 -1.88 7.14 8.34
CA TYR A 128 -1.10 6.83 9.55
C TYR A 128 -0.62 8.11 10.24
N TYR A 129 -0.05 9.06 9.46
CA TYR A 129 0.39 10.35 9.99
C TYR A 129 -0.76 11.13 10.60
N PHE A 130 -1.90 11.20 9.89
CA PHE A 130 -3.09 11.89 10.37
C PHE A 130 -3.58 11.29 11.69
N MET A 131 -3.67 9.97 11.80
CA MET A 131 -4.12 9.31 13.04
C MET A 131 -3.15 9.54 14.20
N ASP A 132 -1.85 9.33 14.01
CA ASP A 132 -0.84 9.56 15.06
C ASP A 132 -0.90 11.01 15.56
N LYS A 133 -1.05 11.98 14.64
CA LYS A 133 -1.21 13.39 15.01
C LYS A 133 -2.54 13.71 15.67
N LEU A 134 -3.65 13.21 15.16
CA LEU A 134 -4.98 13.46 15.70
C LEU A 134 -5.04 13.05 17.17
N PHE A 135 -4.63 11.81 17.48
CA PHE A 135 -4.65 11.32 18.86
C PHE A 135 -3.62 11.99 19.79
N LEU A 136 -2.46 12.43 19.27
CA LEU A 136 -1.50 13.23 20.05
C LEU A 136 -1.98 14.65 20.37
N SER A 137 -2.86 15.21 19.55
CA SER A 137 -3.27 16.62 19.63
C SER A 137 -4.67 16.83 20.21
N ILE A 138 -5.37 15.78 20.64
CA ILE A 138 -6.67 15.89 21.34
C ILE A 138 -6.64 16.91 22.50
N PRO A 139 -5.56 17.04 23.30
CA PRO A 139 -5.51 18.06 24.36
C PRO A 139 -4.95 19.43 23.94
N ILE A 140 -4.57 19.67 22.68
CA ILE A 140 -3.82 20.86 22.23
C ILE A 140 -4.50 21.53 21.03
N ILE A 141 -4.32 22.85 20.88
CA ILE A 141 -4.76 23.63 19.70
C ILE A 141 -4.38 22.91 18.40
N LEU A 142 -5.38 22.73 17.52
CA LEU A 142 -5.24 22.08 16.21
C LEU A 142 -4.13 22.76 15.38
N ASN A 143 -3.02 22.06 15.18
CA ASN A 143 -1.94 22.52 14.31
C ASN A 143 -2.36 22.33 12.83
N PRO A 144 -2.36 23.37 11.98
CA PRO A 144 -2.76 23.26 10.57
C PRO A 144 -1.99 22.20 9.77
N MET A 145 -0.75 21.90 10.16
CA MET A 145 0.08 20.87 9.52
C MET A 145 -0.52 19.47 9.58
N ILE A 146 -1.41 19.21 10.55
CA ILE A 146 -2.15 17.95 10.68
C ILE A 146 -3.03 17.71 9.45
N ILE A 147 -3.53 18.77 8.81
CA ILE A 147 -4.37 18.69 7.62
C ILE A 147 -3.52 18.83 6.35
N ILE A 148 -2.61 19.81 6.32
CA ILE A 148 -1.84 20.15 5.11
C ILE A 148 -1.01 18.95 4.61
N ILE A 149 -0.29 18.24 5.49
CA ILE A 149 0.56 17.11 5.10
C ILE A 149 -0.27 15.97 4.48
N PRO A 150 -1.32 15.45 5.14
CA PRO A 150 -2.22 14.48 4.53
C PRO A 150 -2.83 14.94 3.21
N SER A 151 -3.28 16.20 3.11
CA SER A 151 -3.86 16.74 1.87
C SER A 151 -2.88 16.67 0.70
N ILE A 152 -1.60 17.02 0.91
CA ILE A 152 -0.56 16.92 -0.13
C ILE A 152 -0.34 15.47 -0.54
N LEU A 153 -0.23 14.54 0.41
CA LEU A 153 -0.03 13.12 0.11
C LEU A 153 -1.23 12.50 -0.62
N LEU A 154 -2.45 12.85 -0.24
CA LEU A 154 -3.69 12.41 -0.92
C LEU A 154 -3.82 13.03 -2.31
N PHE A 155 -3.34 14.26 -2.51
CA PHE A 155 -3.26 14.87 -3.83
C PHE A 155 -2.31 14.09 -4.73
N PHE A 156 -1.10 13.73 -4.27
CA PHE A 156 -0.20 12.86 -5.02
C PHE A 156 -0.80 11.46 -5.25
N THR A 157 -1.53 10.92 -4.30
CA THR A 157 -2.28 9.66 -4.47
C THR A 157 -3.24 9.78 -5.67
N THR A 158 -3.97 10.90 -5.76
CA THR A 158 -4.88 11.19 -6.87
C THR A 158 -4.14 11.33 -8.20
N ILE A 159 -2.97 11.97 -8.23
CA ILE A 159 -2.12 12.06 -9.42
C ILE A 159 -1.69 10.66 -9.88
N VAL A 160 -1.19 9.81 -8.97
CA VAL A 160 -0.73 8.45 -9.31
C VAL A 160 -1.89 7.61 -9.86
N LYS A 161 -3.05 7.66 -9.19
CA LYS A 161 -4.27 6.95 -9.60
C LYS A 161 -4.81 7.41 -10.96
N SER A 162 -4.77 8.72 -11.23
CA SER A 162 -5.27 9.32 -12.47
C SER A 162 -4.27 9.20 -13.63
N SER A 163 -2.99 8.96 -13.34
CA SER A 163 -1.96 8.83 -14.36
C SER A 163 -2.30 7.70 -15.36
N LYS A 164 -2.27 8.04 -16.65
CA LYS A 164 -2.52 7.09 -17.75
C LYS A 164 -1.40 6.06 -17.91
N ILE A 165 -0.39 6.01 -17.03
CA ILE A 165 0.65 4.98 -17.02
C ILE A 165 0.03 3.58 -16.90
N ASN A 166 -1.18 3.45 -16.32
CA ASN A 166 -1.95 2.21 -16.26
C ASN A 166 -2.78 1.89 -17.52
N LYS A 167 -3.01 2.85 -18.42
CA LYS A 167 -3.74 2.64 -19.67
C LYS A 167 -2.77 2.09 -20.72
N THR A 168 -2.87 0.79 -21.00
CA THR A 168 -2.12 0.02 -22.02
C THR A 168 -2.22 0.54 -23.46
N TYR A 169 -2.85 1.70 -23.69
CA TYR A 169 -3.24 2.18 -25.02
C TYR A 169 -2.18 2.98 -25.79
N ARG A 170 -0.98 3.19 -25.25
CA ARG A 170 0.04 4.03 -25.91
C ARG A 170 1.15 3.27 -26.64
N ILE A 171 1.10 1.94 -26.67
CA ILE A 171 2.13 1.09 -27.35
C ILE A 171 1.54 0.41 -28.61
N LEU A 172 0.29 0.71 -28.98
CA LEU A 172 -0.32 0.30 -30.25
C LEU A 172 -0.42 1.47 -31.24
N LYS A 173 0.55 2.39 -31.20
CA LYS A 173 0.79 3.37 -32.26
C LYS A 173 2.27 3.37 -32.61
#